data_AF-A0A958IST4-F1
#
_entry.id   AF-A0A958IST4-F1
#
_cell.length_a   1.000
_cell.length_b   1.000
_cell.length_c   1.000
_cell.angle_alpha   90.00
_cell.angle_beta   90.00
_cell.angle_gamma   90.00
#
_symmetry.space_group_name_H-M   'P 1'
#
loop_
_entity.id
_entity.type
_entity.pdbx_description
1 polymer ?
#
loop_
_entity_poly.entity_id
_entity_poly.type
_entity_poly.pdbx_seq_one_letter_code
_entity_poly.pdbx_strand_id
1 'polypeptide(L)'
;LSTHAVAVAPPAPGSRLYFLHPWKGRLLAGTGHAPRGEQDLHPRPTEGELARFLIDLNLALPEMKLEARHIRHVYAGFLPAEQPGSTRLLREDMIFDHAAHGGPAGLFSLTGTKFTASHRSAKKLLDAAFPEQKAALKDVQSGTIESDDQAAAGIFEYDWRPSNGSREWAAPLRQIIESEAVAHLDDLILRRTSLGDNPARAL
;
A
#
# COMPACT_ATOMS: atom_id res chain seq x y z
N LEU A 1 -18.43 14.81 3.09
CA LEU A 1 -18.15 13.40 3.49
C LEU A 1 -17.87 13.40 4.99
N SER A 2 -18.18 12.30 5.69
CA SER A 2 -17.81 12.15 7.12
C SER A 2 -16.30 12.31 7.30
N THR A 3 -15.85 12.71 8.49
CA THR A 3 -14.42 12.70 8.88
C THR A 3 -13.97 11.35 9.44
N HIS A 4 -14.91 10.43 9.67
CA HIS A 4 -14.65 9.15 10.30
C HIS A 4 -14.63 8.02 9.28
N ALA A 5 -13.74 7.05 9.49
CA ALA A 5 -13.78 5.78 8.78
C ALA A 5 -14.87 4.87 9.38
N VAL A 6 -15.45 4.00 8.56
CA VAL A 6 -16.45 3.01 8.99
C VAL A 6 -16.08 1.63 8.45
N ALA A 7 -16.36 0.60 9.25
CA ALA A 7 -16.27 -0.79 8.84
C ALA A 7 -17.67 -1.33 8.57
N VAL A 8 -17.87 -1.97 7.43
CA VAL A 8 -19.17 -2.50 7.00
C VAL A 8 -19.01 -3.91 6.43
N ALA A 9 -20.05 -4.72 6.55
CA ALA A 9 -20.12 -6.05 5.95
C ALA A 9 -21.51 -6.26 5.35
N PRO A 10 -21.62 -6.97 4.22
CA PRO A 10 -22.92 -7.45 3.73
C PRO A 10 -23.67 -8.23 4.82
N PRO A 11 -25.01 -8.19 4.85
CA PRO A 11 -25.83 -8.88 5.83
C PRO A 11 -25.95 -10.38 5.52
N ALA A 12 -24.82 -11.08 5.47
CA ALA A 12 -24.76 -12.54 5.30
C ALA A 12 -23.64 -13.15 6.16
N PRO A 13 -23.84 -14.34 6.75
CA PRO A 13 -22.81 -15.03 7.53
C PRO A 13 -21.52 -15.22 6.73
N GLY A 14 -20.38 -14.96 7.35
CA GLY A 14 -19.07 -15.11 6.71
C GLY A 14 -18.72 -14.03 5.67
N SER A 15 -19.54 -12.98 5.55
CA SER A 15 -19.24 -11.86 4.64
C SER A 15 -17.95 -11.16 5.03
N ARG A 16 -17.25 -10.65 4.01
CA ARG A 16 -16.03 -9.87 4.19
C ARG A 16 -16.35 -8.54 4.86
N LEU A 17 -15.49 -8.13 5.79
CA LEU A 17 -15.47 -6.79 6.35
C LEU A 17 -14.72 -5.85 5.39
N TYR A 18 -15.36 -4.73 5.05
CA TYR A 18 -14.80 -3.65 4.25
C TYR A 18 -14.62 -2.40 5.11
N PHE A 19 -13.55 -1.66 4.87
CA PHE A 19 -13.28 -0.37 5.48
C PHE A 19 -13.50 0.73 4.44
N LEU A 20 -14.27 1.75 4.83
CA LEU A 20 -14.56 2.94 4.05
C LEU A 20 -13.91 4.11 4.76
N HIS A 21 -12.92 4.73 4.11
CA HIS A 21 -12.14 5.83 4.65
C HIS A 21 -12.35 7.11 3.83
N PRO A 22 -12.75 8.23 4.46
CA PRO A 22 -12.75 9.53 3.81
C PRO A 22 -11.32 9.89 3.38
N TRP A 23 -11.09 10.12 2.09
CA TRP A 23 -9.76 10.33 1.56
C TRP A 23 -9.81 11.45 0.52
N LYS A 24 -9.27 12.62 0.88
CA LYS A 24 -9.16 13.82 0.02
C LYS A 24 -10.45 14.22 -0.70
N GLY A 25 -11.54 14.34 0.07
CA GLY A 25 -12.86 14.69 -0.49
C GLY A 25 -13.49 13.58 -1.35
N ARG A 26 -12.94 12.35 -1.29
CA ARG A 26 -13.45 11.13 -1.91
C ARG A 26 -13.54 10.02 -0.85
N LEU A 27 -13.91 8.82 -1.31
CA LEU A 27 -14.03 7.64 -0.48
C LEU A 27 -13.04 6.58 -0.97
N LEU A 28 -12.15 6.12 -0.09
CA LEU A 28 -11.34 4.94 -0.31
C LEU A 28 -12.04 3.75 0.34
N ALA A 29 -12.39 2.74 -0.44
CA ALA A 29 -13.09 1.55 0.04
C ALA A 29 -12.26 0.30 -0.25
N GLY A 30 -12.14 -0.59 0.72
CA GLY A 30 -11.37 -1.81 0.53
C GLY A 30 -11.31 -2.74 1.75
N THR A 31 -10.56 -3.83 1.69
CA THR A 31 -9.92 -4.35 0.46
C THR A 31 -10.69 -5.55 -0.07
N GLY A 32 -10.79 -5.64 -1.40
CA GLY A 32 -11.12 -6.91 -2.05
C GLY A 32 -9.91 -7.85 -2.01
N HIS A 33 -10.16 -9.16 -2.05
CA HIS A 33 -9.12 -10.16 -2.24
C HIS A 33 -9.58 -11.20 -3.25
N ALA A 34 -8.67 -11.58 -4.13
CA ALA A 34 -8.86 -12.65 -5.07
C ALA A 34 -7.53 -13.40 -5.24
N PRO A 35 -7.58 -14.72 -5.49
CA PRO A 35 -6.38 -15.49 -5.75
C PRO A 35 -5.74 -15.02 -7.07
N ARG A 36 -4.42 -15.11 -7.13
CA ARG A 36 -3.62 -14.81 -8.32
C ARG A 36 -2.62 -15.92 -8.53
N GLY A 37 -2.37 -16.25 -9.79
CA GLY A 37 -1.38 -17.26 -10.20
C GLY A 37 0.02 -16.66 -10.25
N GLU A 38 1.04 -17.52 -10.29
CA GLU A 38 2.44 -17.10 -10.38
C GLU A 38 2.77 -16.33 -11.66
N GLN A 39 1.98 -16.55 -12.73
CA GLN A 39 2.15 -15.88 -14.02
C GLN A 39 1.44 -14.51 -14.08
N ASP A 40 0.68 -14.14 -13.04
CA ASP A 40 0.04 -12.83 -12.97
C ASP A 40 1.09 -11.79 -12.56
N LEU A 41 1.67 -11.11 -13.56
CA LEU A 41 2.72 -10.10 -13.31
C LEU A 41 2.17 -8.74 -12.88
N HIS A 42 0.87 -8.51 -13.10
CA HIS A 42 0.22 -7.24 -12.81
C HIS A 42 -1.00 -7.44 -11.90
N PRO A 43 -1.01 -6.85 -10.70
CA PRO A 43 -2.17 -6.95 -9.83
C PRO A 43 -3.25 -6.00 -10.37
N ARG A 44 -4.23 -6.54 -11.09
CA ARG A 44 -5.46 -5.81 -11.43
C ARG A 44 -6.68 -6.69 -11.17
N PRO A 45 -7.78 -6.14 -10.61
CA PRO A 45 -9.03 -6.88 -10.55
C PRO A 45 -9.62 -7.04 -11.94
N THR A 46 -10.30 -8.16 -12.16
CA THR A 46 -11.16 -8.35 -13.32
C THR A 46 -12.45 -7.53 -13.16
N GLU A 47 -13.17 -7.32 -14.25
CA GLU A 47 -14.48 -6.65 -14.20
C GLU A 47 -15.47 -7.39 -13.28
N GLY A 48 -15.44 -8.73 -13.29
CA GLY A 48 -16.29 -9.56 -12.43
C GLY A 48 -15.97 -9.40 -10.94
N GLU A 49 -14.69 -9.37 -10.58
CA GLU A 49 -14.25 -9.13 -9.20
C GLU A 49 -14.65 -7.73 -8.72
N LEU A 50 -14.51 -6.73 -9.58
CA LEU A 50 -14.90 -5.36 -9.27
C LEU A 50 -16.42 -5.21 -9.14
N ALA A 51 -17.19 -5.84 -10.03
CA ALA A 51 -18.65 -5.89 -9.94
C ALA A 51 -19.10 -6.55 -8.63
N ARG A 52 -18.47 -7.67 -8.24
CA ARG A 52 -18.78 -8.35 -6.97
C ARG A 52 -18.47 -7.47 -5.76
N PHE A 53 -17.34 -6.76 -5.78
CA PHE A 53 -16.98 -5.80 -4.74
C PHE A 53 -18.03 -4.68 -4.59
N LEU A 54 -18.50 -4.12 -5.71
CA LEU A 54 -19.56 -3.10 -5.71
C LEU A 54 -20.90 -3.64 -5.19
N ILE A 55 -21.25 -4.88 -5.57
CA ILE A 55 -22.45 -5.56 -5.07
C ILE A 55 -22.37 -5.70 -3.54
N ASP A 56 -21.24 -6.19 -3.02
CA ASP A 56 -21.06 -6.34 -1.57
C ASP A 56 -21.20 -5.00 -0.83
N LEU A 57 -20.58 -3.93 -1.34
CA LEU A 57 -20.71 -2.59 -0.73
C LEU A 57 -22.14 -2.07 -0.77
N ASN A 58 -22.87 -2.24 -1.88
CA ASN A 58 -24.27 -1.83 -1.97
C ASN A 58 -25.19 -2.71 -1.10
N LEU A 59 -24.85 -3.98 -0.86
CA LEU A 59 -25.59 -4.82 0.11
C LEU A 59 -25.37 -4.34 1.54
N ALA A 60 -24.15 -3.90 1.87
CA ALA A 60 -23.83 -3.36 3.19
C ALA A 60 -24.39 -1.95 3.40
N LEU A 61 -24.43 -1.12 2.35
CA LEU A 61 -24.89 0.27 2.35
C LEU A 61 -25.74 0.59 1.11
N PRO A 62 -27.03 0.20 1.09
CA PRO A 62 -27.90 0.30 -0.09
C PRO A 62 -28.06 1.72 -0.67
N GLU A 63 -28.02 2.74 0.18
CA GLU A 63 -28.19 4.13 -0.23
C GLU A 63 -27.00 4.69 -1.02
N MET A 64 -25.84 4.03 -0.99
CA MET A 64 -24.68 4.49 -1.76
C MET A 64 -24.87 4.35 -3.27
N LYS A 65 -25.63 3.34 -3.72
CA LYS A 65 -25.92 3.06 -5.13
C LYS A 65 -24.67 3.15 -6.01
N LEU A 66 -23.59 2.51 -5.55
CA LEU A 66 -22.29 2.52 -6.22
C LEU A 66 -22.38 1.79 -7.57
N GLU A 67 -21.68 2.33 -8.56
CA GLU A 67 -21.64 1.83 -9.92
C GLU A 67 -20.21 1.99 -10.45
N ALA A 68 -19.86 1.24 -11.50
CA ALA A 68 -18.50 1.27 -12.07
C ALA A 68 -18.05 2.69 -12.44
N ARG A 69 -18.95 3.54 -12.94
CA ARG A 69 -18.66 4.95 -13.28
C ARG A 69 -18.25 5.82 -12.09
N HIS A 70 -18.53 5.39 -10.86
CA HIS A 70 -18.15 6.11 -9.65
C HIS A 70 -16.70 5.81 -9.21
N ILE A 71 -16.07 4.78 -9.81
CA ILE A 71 -14.68 4.42 -9.53
C ILE A 71 -13.75 5.38 -10.27
N ARG A 72 -12.88 6.05 -9.53
CA ARG A 72 -11.86 6.97 -10.09
C ARG A 72 -10.52 6.31 -10.28
N HIS A 73 -10.13 5.43 -9.36
CA HIS A 73 -8.86 4.74 -9.38
C HIS A 73 -8.97 3.43 -8.58
N VAL A 74 -8.13 2.46 -8.90
CA VAL A 74 -8.03 1.19 -8.19
C VAL A 74 -6.56 0.96 -7.82
N TYR A 75 -6.29 0.90 -6.52
CA TYR A 75 -5.01 0.43 -6.01
C TYR A 75 -5.06 -1.08 -5.85
N ALA A 76 -4.08 -1.77 -6.42
CA ALA A 76 -3.99 -3.22 -6.35
C ALA A 76 -2.54 -3.65 -6.14
N GLY A 77 -2.37 -4.73 -5.38
CA GLY A 77 -1.07 -5.27 -5.01
C GLY A 77 -1.19 -6.75 -4.67
N PHE A 78 -0.07 -7.46 -4.73
CA PHE A 78 0.00 -8.84 -4.28
C PHE A 78 0.23 -8.91 -2.78
N LEU A 79 -0.37 -9.91 -2.15
CA LEU A 79 -0.15 -10.26 -0.75
C LEU A 79 0.23 -11.73 -0.67
N PRO A 80 1.17 -12.12 0.21
CA PRO A 80 1.55 -13.51 0.36
C PRO A 80 0.36 -14.33 0.91
N ALA A 81 0.05 -15.43 0.23
CA ALA A 81 -0.96 -16.39 0.65
C ALA A 81 -0.33 -17.56 1.41
N GLU A 82 -1.10 -18.24 2.26
CA GLU A 82 -0.63 -19.45 2.95
C GLU A 82 -0.32 -20.60 1.96
N GLN A 83 -1.07 -20.67 0.85
CA GLN A 83 -0.94 -21.68 -0.20
C GLN A 83 -1.35 -21.11 -1.56
N PRO A 84 -0.83 -21.64 -2.69
CA PRO A 84 -1.24 -21.25 -4.04
C PRO A 84 -2.76 -21.34 -4.24
N GLY A 85 -3.36 -20.33 -4.88
CA GLY A 85 -4.80 -20.28 -5.14
C GLY A 85 -5.68 -19.94 -3.93
N SER A 86 -5.10 -19.76 -2.75
CA SER A 86 -5.84 -19.38 -1.53
C SER A 86 -6.05 -17.86 -1.44
N THR A 87 -7.21 -17.45 -0.91
CA THR A 87 -7.44 -16.05 -0.47
C THR A 87 -7.04 -15.84 1.00
N ARG A 88 -6.57 -16.89 1.68
CA ARG A 88 -6.10 -16.81 3.05
C ARG A 88 -4.65 -16.36 3.06
N LEU A 89 -4.45 -15.15 3.58
CA LEU A 89 -3.15 -14.50 3.68
C LEU A 89 -2.26 -15.19 4.71
N LEU A 90 -0.96 -15.17 4.44
CA LEU A 90 0.06 -15.60 5.39
C LEU A 90 -0.05 -14.76 6.68
N ARG A 91 -0.01 -15.42 7.83
CA ARG A 91 -0.28 -14.78 9.14
C ARG A 91 0.95 -14.26 9.84
N GLU A 92 2.09 -14.88 9.58
CA GLU A 92 3.36 -14.61 10.24
C GLU A 92 4.47 -14.42 9.22
N ASP A 93 5.41 -13.55 9.56
CA ASP A 93 6.57 -13.32 8.71
C ASP A 93 7.49 -14.54 8.73
N MET A 94 8.08 -14.85 7.57
CA MET A 94 8.95 -16.01 7.40
C MET A 94 10.35 -15.55 7.05
N ILE A 95 11.35 -16.02 7.80
CA ILE A 95 12.77 -15.87 7.48
C ILE A 95 13.29 -17.23 7.04
N PHE A 96 13.91 -17.28 5.87
CA PHE A 96 14.49 -18.48 5.30
C PHE A 96 16.01 -18.32 5.19
N ASP A 97 16.75 -19.09 5.97
CA ASP A 97 18.21 -19.24 5.86
C ASP A 97 18.52 -20.27 4.77
N HIS A 98 19.09 -19.82 3.66
CA HIS A 98 19.40 -20.69 2.53
C HIS A 98 20.56 -21.65 2.87
N ALA A 99 21.50 -21.26 3.73
CA ALA A 99 22.65 -22.08 4.11
C ALA A 99 22.22 -23.34 4.85
N ALA A 100 21.23 -23.22 5.74
CA ALA A 100 20.63 -24.33 6.48
C ALA A 100 19.94 -25.36 5.57
N HIS A 101 19.71 -25.02 4.30
CA HIS A 101 19.05 -25.86 3.31
C HIS A 101 19.94 -26.18 2.09
N GLY A 102 21.27 -26.09 2.25
CA GLY A 102 22.24 -26.43 1.20
C GLY A 102 22.48 -25.33 0.16
N GLY A 103 21.94 -24.14 0.37
CA GLY A 103 22.18 -22.95 -0.43
C GLY A 103 23.41 -22.13 0.03
N PRO A 104 23.62 -20.94 -0.55
CA PRO A 104 24.76 -20.09 -0.23
C PRO A 104 24.76 -19.58 1.21
N ALA A 105 25.93 -19.58 1.85
CA ALA A 105 26.13 -18.96 3.16
C ALA A 105 25.87 -17.45 3.12
N GLY A 106 25.14 -16.94 4.12
CA GLY A 106 24.81 -15.52 4.24
C GLY A 106 23.64 -15.04 3.39
N LEU A 107 23.00 -15.93 2.61
CA LEU A 107 21.78 -15.59 1.87
C LEU A 107 20.54 -15.87 2.72
N PHE A 108 19.72 -14.84 2.92
CA PHE A 108 18.45 -14.94 3.63
C PHE A 108 17.32 -14.38 2.77
N SER A 109 16.12 -14.96 2.90
CA SER A 109 14.88 -14.40 2.37
C SER A 109 13.94 -14.04 3.51
N LEU A 110 13.26 -12.89 3.39
CA LEU A 110 12.22 -12.45 4.32
C LEU A 110 10.91 -12.25 3.57
N THR A 111 9.88 -12.99 3.96
CA THR A 111 8.50 -12.76 3.53
C THR A 111 7.76 -12.05 4.64
N GLY A 112 7.48 -10.76 4.46
CA GLY A 112 6.70 -9.94 5.39
C GLY A 112 5.20 -10.04 5.12
N THR A 113 4.39 -9.97 6.18
CA THR A 113 2.92 -10.10 6.12
C THR A 113 2.18 -8.79 6.33
N LYS A 114 2.77 -7.84 7.07
CA LYS A 114 2.13 -6.57 7.43
C LYS A 114 3.13 -5.43 7.43
N PHE A 115 2.72 -4.29 6.87
CA PHE A 115 3.52 -3.07 6.91
C PHE A 115 3.84 -2.64 8.35
N THR A 116 2.86 -2.71 9.27
CA THR A 116 3.04 -2.35 10.68
C THR A 116 4.01 -3.26 11.44
N ALA A 117 4.28 -4.46 10.93
CA ALA A 117 5.24 -5.38 11.51
C ALA A 117 6.64 -5.26 10.90
N SER A 118 6.78 -4.57 9.75
CA SER A 118 8.00 -4.52 8.93
C SER A 118 9.28 -4.24 9.72
N HIS A 119 9.26 -3.25 10.60
CA HIS A 119 10.41 -2.91 11.45
C HIS A 119 10.83 -4.10 12.35
N ARG A 120 9.86 -4.77 12.97
CA ARG A 120 10.11 -5.97 13.79
C ARG A 120 10.65 -7.12 12.93
N SER A 121 10.10 -7.32 11.73
CA SER A 121 10.53 -8.35 10.79
C SER A 121 11.97 -8.13 10.33
N ALA A 122 12.32 -6.89 9.98
CA ALA A 122 13.67 -6.48 9.61
C ALA A 122 14.66 -6.71 10.76
N LYS A 123 14.28 -6.33 12.00
CA LYS A 123 15.13 -6.60 13.16
C LYS A 123 15.40 -8.09 13.35
N LYS A 124 14.36 -8.94 13.24
CA LYS A 124 14.53 -10.40 13.37
C LYS A 124 15.47 -10.96 12.31
N LEU A 125 15.37 -10.47 11.07
CA LEU A 125 16.27 -10.86 9.99
C LEU A 125 17.72 -10.46 10.29
N LEU A 126 17.96 -9.22 10.71
CA LEU A 126 19.30 -8.75 11.06
C LEU A 126 19.90 -9.53 12.24
N ASP A 127 19.10 -9.80 13.28
CA ASP A 127 19.55 -10.62 14.42
C ASP A 127 19.93 -12.05 14.00
N ALA A 128 19.31 -12.59 12.94
CA ALA A 128 19.61 -13.92 12.40
C ALA A 128 20.84 -13.89 11.47
N ALA A 129 20.96 -12.86 10.64
CA ALA A 129 22.06 -12.71 9.68
C ALA A 129 23.38 -12.26 10.32
N PHE A 130 23.32 -11.51 11.43
CA PHE A 130 24.49 -10.91 12.10
C PHE A 130 24.43 -11.13 13.63
N PRO A 131 24.47 -12.38 14.11
CA PRO A 131 24.27 -12.70 15.52
C PRO A 131 25.30 -12.03 16.45
N GLU A 132 26.54 -11.84 15.99
CA GLU A 132 27.62 -11.17 16.72
C GLU A 132 27.38 -9.66 16.89
N GLN A 133 26.61 -9.03 16.00
CA GLN A 133 26.31 -7.60 16.04
C GLN A 133 25.04 -7.29 16.85
N LYS A 134 24.37 -8.30 17.39
CA LYS A 134 23.09 -8.15 18.11
C LYS A 134 23.15 -7.16 19.27
N ALA A 135 24.30 -7.03 19.95
CA ALA A 135 24.48 -6.05 21.02
C ALA A 135 24.56 -4.61 20.47
N ALA A 136 25.32 -4.38 19.40
CA ALA A 136 25.42 -3.08 18.73
C ALA A 136 24.09 -2.65 18.08
N LEU A 137 23.31 -3.60 17.56
CA LEU A 137 21.99 -3.35 16.97
C LEU A 137 20.87 -3.14 18.01
N LYS A 138 21.10 -3.43 19.30
CA LYS A 138 20.15 -3.06 20.37
C LYS A 138 20.14 -1.56 20.65
N ASP A 139 21.26 -0.90 20.43
CA ASP A 139 21.43 0.54 20.66
C ASP A 139 20.91 1.40 19.49
N VAL A 140 20.59 0.77 18.36
CA VAL A 140 19.73 1.38 17.35
C VAL A 140 18.34 1.46 17.96
N GLN A 141 18.09 2.51 18.73
CA GLN A 141 16.72 2.87 19.10
C GLN A 141 15.92 2.88 17.80
N SER A 142 14.72 2.28 17.81
CA SER A 142 13.74 2.54 16.77
C SER A 142 13.37 4.01 16.92
N GLY A 143 14.23 4.90 16.41
CA GLY A 143 13.93 6.29 16.33
C GLY A 143 12.58 6.36 15.67
N THR A 144 11.64 7.06 16.30
CA THR A 144 10.57 7.64 15.53
C THR A 144 11.28 8.33 14.38
N ILE A 145 11.05 7.87 13.15
CA ILE A 145 11.40 8.70 12.00
C ILE A 145 10.56 9.93 12.26
N GLU A 146 11.20 11.00 12.76
CA GLU A 146 10.54 12.27 12.89
C GLU A 146 9.96 12.51 11.51
N SER A 147 8.64 12.64 11.43
CA SER A 147 8.02 13.11 10.21
C SER A 147 8.54 14.53 10.06
N ASP A 148 9.64 14.68 9.33
CA ASP A 148 10.14 15.97 8.93
C ASP A 148 8.95 16.70 8.32
N ASP A 149 8.74 17.99 8.60
CA ASP A 149 7.59 18.74 8.05
C ASP A 149 7.56 18.69 6.50
N GLN A 150 8.67 18.28 5.88
CA GLN A 150 8.77 17.89 4.47
C GLN A 150 7.85 16.72 4.05
N ALA A 151 7.35 15.89 4.98
CA ALA A 151 6.41 14.81 4.69
C ALA A 151 5.10 15.32 4.05
N ALA A 152 4.76 16.59 4.26
CA ALA A 152 3.65 17.24 3.58
C ALA A 152 4.00 17.81 2.18
N ALA A 153 5.28 17.97 1.84
CA ALA A 153 5.72 18.61 0.58
C ALA A 153 5.28 17.84 -0.68
N GLY A 154 5.16 16.51 -0.58
CA GLY A 154 4.64 15.66 -1.65
C GLY A 154 3.11 15.49 -1.63
N ILE A 155 2.40 16.01 -0.63
CA ILE A 155 0.97 15.78 -0.45
C ILE A 155 0.19 16.97 -1.00
N PHE A 156 -0.40 16.76 -2.18
CA PHE A 156 -1.23 17.72 -2.88
C PHE A 156 -2.73 17.40 -2.68
N GLU A 157 -3.55 18.45 -2.72
CA GLU A 157 -5.01 18.33 -2.78
C GLU A 157 -5.46 17.56 -4.04
N TYR A 158 -6.59 16.85 -3.95
CA TYR A 158 -7.06 15.97 -5.03
C TYR A 158 -7.27 16.67 -6.38
N ASP A 159 -7.72 17.93 -6.35
CA ASP A 159 -7.96 18.75 -7.55
C ASP A 159 -6.89 19.83 -7.73
N TRP A 160 -5.71 19.66 -7.11
CA TRP A 160 -4.61 20.62 -7.19
C TRP A 160 -4.17 20.88 -8.64
N ARG A 161 -3.74 22.12 -8.90
CA ARG A 161 -3.20 22.57 -10.19
C ARG A 161 -2.04 23.53 -9.99
N PRO A 162 -1.05 23.52 -10.90
CA PRO A 162 -0.03 24.55 -10.91
C PRO A 162 -0.66 25.92 -11.18
N SER A 163 -0.16 26.96 -10.50
CA SER A 163 -0.61 28.33 -10.75
C SER A 163 -0.07 28.83 -12.09
N ASN A 164 -0.93 29.46 -12.90
CA ASN A 164 -0.57 29.90 -14.26
C ASN A 164 0.42 31.09 -14.30
N GLY A 165 0.57 31.81 -13.19
CA GLY A 165 1.38 33.04 -13.10
C GLY A 165 2.75 32.88 -12.45
N SER A 166 3.09 31.71 -11.93
CA SER A 166 4.38 31.48 -11.25
C SER A 166 4.91 30.06 -11.51
N ARG A 167 6.22 29.86 -11.37
CA ARG A 167 6.84 28.52 -11.36
C ARG A 167 7.30 28.09 -9.96
N GLU A 168 6.84 28.78 -8.92
CA GLU A 168 7.24 28.50 -7.54
C GLU A 168 6.79 27.12 -7.08
N TRP A 169 5.64 26.65 -7.58
CA TRP A 169 5.14 25.28 -7.35
C TRP A 169 6.12 24.18 -7.80
N ALA A 170 7.03 24.48 -8.72
CA ALA A 170 8.00 23.50 -9.19
C ALA A 170 9.19 23.31 -8.23
N ALA A 171 9.44 24.26 -7.33
CA ALA A 171 10.55 24.18 -6.37
C ALA A 171 10.46 22.93 -5.45
N PRO A 172 9.34 22.64 -4.75
CA PRO A 172 9.23 21.44 -3.93
C PRO A 172 9.33 20.15 -4.75
N LEU A 173 8.81 20.14 -5.99
CA LEU A 173 8.93 18.97 -6.87
C LEU A 173 10.39 18.72 -7.29
N ARG A 174 11.17 19.76 -7.57
CA ARG A 174 12.61 19.62 -7.87
C ARG A 174 13.37 19.04 -6.69
N GLN A 175 13.08 19.51 -5.48
CA GLN A 175 13.70 18.98 -4.27
C GLN A 175 13.43 17.48 -4.13
N ILE A 176 12.16 17.05 -4.27
CA ILE A 176 11.79 15.63 -4.22
C ILE A 176 12.54 14.81 -5.29
N ILE A 177 12.66 15.35 -6.51
CA ILE A 177 13.38 14.67 -7.60
C ILE A 177 14.86 14.46 -7.22
N GLU A 178 15.49 15.48 -6.65
CA GLU A 178 16.92 15.47 -6.31
C GLU A 178 17.23 14.64 -5.06
N SER A 179 16.32 14.57 -4.08
CA SER A 179 16.58 13.95 -2.78
C SER A 179 15.92 12.58 -2.56
N GLU A 180 14.90 12.19 -3.34
CA GLU A 180 14.09 10.99 -3.07
C GLU A 180 14.19 9.89 -4.14
N ALA A 181 15.30 9.90 -4.87
CA ALA A 181 15.65 8.89 -5.88
C ALA A 181 14.55 8.70 -6.96
N VAL A 182 14.01 9.80 -7.48
CA VAL A 182 13.07 9.79 -8.60
C VAL A 182 13.84 9.52 -9.89
N ALA A 183 13.56 8.39 -10.54
CA ALA A 183 14.17 8.03 -11.83
C ALA A 183 13.18 8.13 -13.00
N HIS A 184 11.90 7.89 -12.73
CA HIS A 184 10.81 7.93 -13.70
C HIS A 184 9.67 8.82 -13.21
N LEU A 185 8.82 9.28 -14.15
CA LEU A 185 7.67 10.12 -13.82
C LEU A 185 6.74 9.43 -12.80
N ASP A 186 6.53 8.12 -12.92
CA ASP A 186 5.71 7.33 -12.00
C ASP A 186 6.26 7.30 -10.56
N ASP A 187 7.58 7.43 -10.38
CA ASP A 187 8.16 7.60 -9.02
C ASP A 187 7.63 8.89 -8.40
N LEU A 188 7.68 9.99 -9.17
CA LEU A 188 7.24 11.29 -8.70
C LEU A 188 5.72 11.29 -8.45
N ILE A 189 4.91 10.91 -9.45
CA ILE A 189 3.47 11.15 -9.40
C ILE A 189 2.69 10.09 -8.60
N LEU A 190 3.18 8.84 -8.52
CA LEU A 190 2.47 7.74 -7.85
C LEU A 190 3.10 7.32 -6.51
N ARG A 191 4.38 7.59 -6.27
CA ARG A 191 5.12 7.06 -5.10
C ARG A 191 5.64 8.13 -4.14
N ARG A 192 6.11 9.26 -4.64
CA ARG A 192 6.68 10.35 -3.82
C ARG A 192 5.71 11.49 -3.59
N THR A 193 4.78 11.69 -4.53
CA THR A 193 3.73 12.68 -4.39
C THR A 193 2.36 12.05 -4.56
N SER A 194 1.36 12.86 -4.26
CA SER A 194 -0.03 12.49 -4.44
C SER A 194 -0.68 13.14 -5.67
N LEU A 195 0.14 13.62 -6.61
CA LEU A 195 -0.34 14.22 -7.87
C LEU A 195 -1.12 13.19 -8.71
N GLY A 196 -0.75 11.91 -8.60
CA GLY A 196 -1.38 10.76 -9.25
C GLY A 196 -2.78 10.41 -8.75
N ASP A 197 -3.18 10.89 -7.57
CA ASP A 197 -4.44 10.51 -6.92
C ASP A 197 -5.67 10.80 -7.78
N ASN A 198 -5.58 11.82 -8.63
CA ASN A 198 -6.58 12.19 -9.62
C ASN A 198 -6.07 11.87 -11.03
N PRO A 199 -6.42 10.69 -11.58
CA PRO A 199 -5.90 10.26 -12.88
C PRO A 199 -6.26 11.21 -14.03
N ALA A 200 -7.33 11.99 -13.90
CA ALA A 200 -7.72 12.99 -14.89
C ALA A 200 -6.86 14.27 -14.86
N ARG A 201 -5.91 14.36 -13.92
CA ARG A 201 -4.98 15.49 -13.72
C ARG A 201 -3.51 15.10 -13.80
N ALA A 202 -3.21 13.82 -13.59
CA ALA A 202 -1.86 13.29 -13.51
C ALA A 202 -1.20 13.02 -14.88
N LEU A 203 -1.96 13.05 -15.97
CA LEU A 203 -1.52 12.81 -17.36
C LEU A 203 -1.99 13.94 -18.28
#